data_AF-A0A8E6ESY7-F1
#
_entry.id   AF-A0A8E6ESY7-F1
#
_cell.length_a   1.000
_cell.length_b   1.000
_cell.length_c   1.000
_cell.angle_alpha   90.00
_cell.angle_beta   90.00
_cell.angle_gamma   90.00
#
_symmetry.space_group_name_H-M   'P 1'
#
loop_
_entity.id
_entity.type
_entity.pdbx_description
1 polymer ?
#
loop_
_entity_poly.entity_id
_entity_poly.type
_entity_poly.pdbx_seq_one_letter_code
_entity_poly.pdbx_strand_id
1 'polypeptide(L)'
;MDQGKTESSKDTATDLCPLDCPIHKTRRPAWIAIGWLTAAVSSLYISDIPYDLGEELCGVWGCFPPIQSLIAMHAFWLIALLALVWVLHYRSSRFLRPVAAAFLAVGCFGALGLAGKDLTRWCQSVSVEDQQYWPKRVGYILATSTDLPFVELAISGLIGLLVGSQLGSGESGGCKNESKAS
;
A
#
# COMPACT_ATOMS: atom_id res chain seq x y z
N MET A 1 67.25 -17.09 -3.48
CA MET A 1 66.71 -17.10 -2.11
C MET A 1 65.20 -16.97 -2.22
N ASP A 2 64.57 -18.13 -2.32
CA ASP A 2 63.13 -18.34 -2.23
C ASP A 2 62.64 -18.10 -0.82
N GLN A 3 61.54 -17.36 -0.66
CA GLN A 3 60.60 -17.61 0.43
C GLN A 3 59.18 -17.52 -0.11
N GLY A 4 58.55 -18.70 -0.15
CA GLY A 4 57.18 -18.91 -0.57
C GLY A 4 56.19 -18.17 0.31
N LYS A 5 55.19 -17.60 -0.33
CA LYS A 5 53.97 -17.14 0.32
C LYS A 5 52.91 -18.20 0.06
N THR A 6 52.73 -19.04 1.07
CA THR A 6 51.71 -20.07 1.13
C THR A 6 50.33 -19.49 0.91
N GLU A 7 49.60 -20.17 0.04
CA GLU A 7 48.16 -20.17 -0.09
C GLU A 7 47.47 -20.06 1.27
N SER A 8 46.57 -19.08 1.38
CA SER A 8 45.47 -19.17 2.34
C SER A 8 44.19 -18.99 1.54
N SER A 9 43.89 -20.03 0.74
CA SER A 9 42.53 -20.34 0.28
C SER A 9 41.67 -20.56 1.52
N LYS A 10 41.12 -19.44 2.03
CA LYS A 10 39.86 -19.44 2.74
C LYS A 10 38.78 -19.20 1.70
N ASP A 11 38.70 -20.12 0.74
CA ASP A 11 37.46 -20.39 0.03
C ASP A 11 36.52 -20.97 1.08
N THR A 12 35.94 -20.04 1.86
CA THR A 12 34.78 -20.31 2.68
C THR A 12 33.70 -20.60 1.67
N ALA A 13 33.61 -21.88 1.31
CA ALA A 13 32.51 -22.51 0.63
C ALA A 13 31.26 -22.37 1.51
N THR A 14 30.78 -21.14 1.67
CA THR A 14 29.35 -20.90 1.68
C THR A 14 28.88 -21.29 0.29
N ASP A 15 28.59 -22.58 0.15
CA ASP A 15 27.72 -23.17 -0.85
C ASP A 15 26.40 -22.38 -0.82
N LEU A 16 26.41 -21.25 -1.52
CA LEU A 16 25.22 -20.49 -1.85
C LEU A 16 24.49 -21.34 -2.88
N CYS A 17 23.59 -22.18 -2.37
CA CYS A 17 22.63 -22.92 -3.18
C CYS A 17 22.06 -21.97 -4.25
N PRO A 18 22.16 -22.31 -5.55
CA PRO A 18 21.72 -21.43 -6.61
C PRO A 18 20.28 -20.96 -6.33
N LEU A 19 20.01 -19.67 -6.54
CA LEU A 19 18.68 -19.06 -6.32
C LEU A 19 17.55 -19.79 -7.08
N ASP A 20 17.89 -20.59 -8.09
CA ASP A 20 16.99 -21.43 -8.87
C ASP A 20 16.69 -22.82 -8.27
N CYS A 21 17.19 -23.13 -7.07
CA CYS A 21 16.85 -24.39 -6.41
C CYS A 21 15.34 -24.48 -6.12
N PRO A 22 14.67 -25.63 -6.38
CA PRO A 22 13.21 -25.80 -6.17
C PRO A 22 12.75 -25.52 -4.74
N ILE A 23 13.65 -25.68 -3.75
CA ILE A 23 13.40 -25.34 -2.35
C ILE A 23 13.23 -23.82 -2.16
N HIS A 24 14.02 -22.99 -2.85
CA HIS A 24 13.92 -21.53 -2.78
C HIS A 24 12.70 -21.01 -3.54
N LYS A 25 12.37 -21.63 -4.68
CA LYS A 25 11.18 -21.30 -5.47
C LYS A 25 9.88 -21.47 -4.69
N THR A 26 9.81 -22.46 -3.80
CA THR A 26 8.61 -22.76 -2.99
C THR A 26 8.60 -22.09 -1.61
N ARG A 27 9.75 -21.95 -0.95
CA ARG A 27 9.83 -21.31 0.39
C ARG A 27 9.54 -19.82 0.36
N ARG A 28 10.04 -19.09 -0.64
CA ARG A 28 9.88 -17.63 -0.72
C ARG A 28 8.41 -17.17 -0.73
N PRO A 29 7.50 -17.70 -1.58
CA PRO A 29 6.10 -17.30 -1.55
C PRO A 29 5.41 -17.71 -0.24
N ALA A 30 5.79 -18.84 0.37
CA ALA A 30 5.24 -19.25 1.66
C ALA A 30 5.58 -18.26 2.78
N TRP A 31 6.84 -17.83 2.89
CA TRP A 31 7.25 -16.81 3.86
C TRP A 31 6.56 -15.46 3.64
N ILE A 32 6.37 -15.05 2.37
CA ILE A 32 5.63 -13.84 2.03
C ILE A 32 4.17 -13.95 2.48
N ALA A 33 3.52 -15.09 2.22
CA ALA A 33 2.14 -15.33 2.63
C ALA A 33 1.99 -15.33 4.16
N ILE A 34 2.92 -15.96 4.89
CA ILE A 34 2.95 -15.95 6.35
C ILE A 34 3.14 -14.53 6.88
N GLY A 35 4.10 -13.78 6.34
CA GLY A 35 4.35 -12.39 6.74
C GLY A 35 3.14 -11.50 6.50
N TRP A 36 2.49 -11.65 5.34
CA TRP A 36 1.27 -10.93 5.02
C TRP A 36 0.12 -11.28 5.96
N LEU A 37 -0.13 -12.58 6.21
CA LEU A 37 -1.19 -13.02 7.11
C LEU A 37 -0.95 -12.51 8.54
N THR A 38 0.30 -12.57 9.00
CA THR A 38 0.70 -12.04 10.31
C THR A 38 0.43 -10.55 10.39
N ALA A 39 0.77 -9.77 9.36
CA ALA A 39 0.49 -8.34 9.31
C ALA A 39 -1.03 -8.05 9.33
N ALA A 40 -1.82 -8.77 8.53
CA ALA A 40 -3.27 -8.59 8.47
C ALA A 40 -3.96 -8.94 9.80
N VAL A 41 -3.56 -10.03 10.45
CA VAL A 41 -4.06 -10.40 11.79
C VAL A 41 -3.61 -9.37 12.82
N SER A 42 -2.35 -8.94 12.78
CA SER A 42 -1.83 -7.93 13.71
C SER A 42 -2.55 -6.59 13.59
N SER A 43 -2.96 -6.18 12.37
CA SER A 43 -3.75 -4.96 12.21
C SER A 43 -5.12 -5.04 12.88
N LEU A 44 -5.73 -6.24 12.92
CA LEU A 44 -7.01 -6.42 13.60
C LEU A 44 -6.85 -6.36 15.13
N TYR A 45 -5.76 -6.88 15.69
CA TYR A 45 -5.47 -6.77 17.12
C TYR A 45 -5.31 -5.33 17.63
N ILE A 46 -5.16 -4.34 16.75
CA ILE A 46 -5.17 -2.92 17.15
C ILE A 46 -6.50 -2.54 17.81
N SER A 47 -7.62 -3.19 17.46
CA SER A 47 -8.93 -2.91 18.07
C SER A 47 -9.02 -3.32 19.54
N ASP A 48 -8.15 -4.20 20.01
CA ASP A 48 -8.21 -4.76 21.38
C ASP A 48 -7.40 -3.95 22.39
N ILE A 49 -6.72 -2.89 21.94
CA ILE A 49 -5.96 -2.01 22.83
C ILE A 49 -6.96 -1.25 23.72
N PRO A 50 -6.82 -1.24 25.06
CA PRO A 50 -7.81 -0.60 25.93
C PRO A 50 -7.60 0.93 26.00
N TYR A 51 -7.93 1.66 24.94
CA TYR A 51 -7.75 3.12 24.87
C TYR A 51 -8.75 3.79 23.91
N ASP A 52 -9.88 4.27 24.45
CA ASP A 52 -10.92 4.90 23.64
C ASP A 52 -10.76 6.43 23.58
N LEU A 53 -10.19 6.91 22.48
CA LEU A 53 -10.14 8.34 22.14
C LEU A 53 -11.37 8.82 21.34
N GLY A 54 -12.25 7.92 20.92
CA GLY A 54 -13.36 8.23 20.02
C GLY A 54 -14.42 9.12 20.68
N GLU A 55 -14.70 8.86 21.95
CA GLU A 55 -15.75 9.57 22.71
C GLU A 55 -15.48 11.08 22.87
N GLU A 56 -14.20 11.47 22.94
CA GLU A 56 -13.82 12.89 23.08
C GLU A 56 -13.94 13.67 21.75
N LEU A 57 -14.09 12.99 20.61
CA LEU A 57 -14.11 13.59 19.27
C LEU A 57 -15.53 13.79 18.72
N CYS A 58 -16.52 13.93 19.58
CA CYS A 58 -17.88 14.31 19.20
C CYS A 58 -18.00 15.82 18.89
N GLY A 59 -18.77 16.15 17.85
CA GLY A 59 -19.09 17.54 17.50
C GLY A 59 -20.18 17.66 16.45
N VAL A 60 -20.34 18.85 15.86
CA VAL A 60 -21.35 19.12 14.82
C VAL A 60 -21.11 18.29 13.54
N TRP A 61 -19.90 17.75 13.38
CA TRP A 61 -19.53 16.84 12.30
C TRP A 61 -19.87 15.36 12.57
N GLY A 62 -20.33 15.00 13.78
CA GLY A 62 -20.61 13.62 14.19
C GLY A 62 -19.80 13.16 15.41
N CYS A 63 -20.01 11.92 15.83
CA CYS A 63 -19.22 11.24 16.87
C CYS A 63 -18.38 10.15 16.23
N PHE A 64 -17.09 10.12 16.52
CA PHE A 64 -16.21 9.07 16.02
C PHE A 64 -16.51 7.76 16.74
N PRO A 65 -16.51 6.61 16.03
CA PRO A 65 -16.37 5.33 16.67
C PRO A 65 -14.98 5.22 17.33
N PRO A 66 -14.71 4.17 18.13
CA PRO A 66 -13.38 3.95 18.70
C PRO A 66 -12.30 4.03 17.61
N ILE A 67 -11.37 4.98 17.77
CA ILE A 67 -10.36 5.31 16.74
C ILE A 67 -9.53 4.07 16.37
N GLN A 68 -9.32 3.20 17.34
CA GLN A 68 -8.57 1.96 17.18
C GLN A 68 -9.22 1.02 16.15
N SER A 69 -10.55 0.92 16.16
CA SER A 69 -11.29 0.14 15.18
C SER A 69 -11.15 0.70 13.77
N LEU A 70 -11.15 2.03 13.63
CA LEU A 70 -10.90 2.68 12.33
C LEU A 70 -9.47 2.40 11.85
N ILE A 71 -8.47 2.60 12.71
CA ILE A 71 -7.07 2.32 12.37
C ILE A 71 -6.90 0.86 11.97
N ALA A 72 -7.48 -0.08 12.72
CA ALA A 72 -7.44 -1.51 12.43
C ALA A 72 -8.00 -1.81 11.03
N MET A 73 -9.16 -1.25 10.69
CA MET A 73 -9.80 -1.46 9.39
C MET A 73 -9.02 -0.83 8.24
N HIS A 74 -8.57 0.41 8.38
CA HIS A 74 -7.75 1.08 7.36
C HIS A 74 -6.41 0.36 7.14
N ALA A 75 -5.75 -0.06 8.23
CA ALA A 75 -4.50 -0.83 8.15
C ALA A 75 -4.71 -2.18 7.47
N PHE A 76 -5.78 -2.90 7.81
CA PHE A 76 -6.14 -4.15 7.17
C PHE A 76 -6.35 -3.99 5.65
N TRP A 77 -7.13 -2.98 5.24
CA TRP A 77 -7.37 -2.69 3.82
C TRP A 77 -6.09 -2.31 3.07
N LEU A 78 -5.22 -1.48 3.67
CA LEU A 78 -3.92 -1.16 3.08
C LEU A 78 -3.07 -2.42 2.88
N ILE A 79 -2.98 -3.29 3.89
CA ILE A 79 -2.20 -4.54 3.80
C ILE A 79 -2.76 -5.44 2.70
N ALA A 80 -4.08 -5.56 2.57
CA ALA A 80 -4.72 -6.35 1.53
C ALA A 80 -4.45 -5.79 0.12
N LEU A 81 -4.62 -4.48 -0.07
CA LEU A 81 -4.42 -3.82 -1.36
C LEU A 81 -2.95 -3.78 -1.78
N LEU A 82 -2.03 -3.53 -0.85
CA LEU A 82 -0.59 -3.56 -1.12
C LEU A 82 -0.11 -4.95 -1.52
N ALA A 83 -0.68 -6.02 -0.95
CA ALA A 83 -0.37 -7.38 -1.38
C ALA A 83 -0.82 -7.65 -2.81
N LEU A 84 -1.97 -7.11 -3.23
CA LEU A 84 -2.42 -7.19 -4.61
C LEU A 84 -1.48 -6.44 -5.57
N VAL A 85 -1.06 -5.22 -5.21
CA VAL A 85 -0.06 -4.45 -5.96
C VAL A 85 1.25 -5.23 -6.08
N TRP A 86 1.71 -5.85 -4.99
CA TRP A 86 2.88 -6.70 -4.96
C TRP A 86 2.74 -7.90 -5.90
N VAL A 87 1.64 -8.66 -5.82
CA VAL A 87 1.39 -9.81 -6.69
C VAL A 87 1.40 -9.40 -8.17
N LEU A 88 0.77 -8.27 -8.52
CA LEU A 88 0.77 -7.75 -9.87
C LEU A 88 2.17 -7.34 -10.35
N HIS A 89 2.96 -6.70 -9.48
CA HIS A 89 4.34 -6.34 -9.77
C HIS A 89 5.19 -7.56 -10.14
N TYR A 90 5.10 -8.65 -9.38
CA TYR A 90 5.89 -9.86 -9.64
C TYR A 90 5.37 -10.69 -10.82
N ARG A 91 4.05 -10.70 -11.07
CA ARG A 91 3.45 -11.55 -12.11
C ARG A 91 3.42 -10.88 -13.48
N SER A 92 3.10 -9.59 -13.54
CA SER A 92 2.96 -8.88 -14.81
C SER A 92 3.05 -7.37 -14.63
N SER A 93 4.27 -6.85 -14.78
CA SER A 93 4.55 -5.40 -14.78
C SER A 93 3.71 -4.64 -15.82
N ARG A 94 3.31 -5.29 -16.91
CA ARG A 94 2.45 -4.72 -17.96
C ARG A 94 1.07 -4.30 -17.43
N PHE A 95 0.49 -5.06 -16.51
CA PHE A 95 -0.82 -4.74 -15.93
C PHE A 95 -0.73 -3.83 -14.69
N LEU A 96 0.45 -3.69 -14.08
CA LEU A 96 0.61 -2.91 -12.86
C LEU A 96 0.17 -1.45 -13.04
N ARG A 97 0.62 -0.78 -14.10
CA ARG A 97 0.29 0.64 -14.35
C ARG A 97 -1.20 0.90 -14.58
N PRO A 98 -1.90 0.20 -15.51
CA PRO A 98 -3.32 0.45 -15.72
C PRO A 98 -4.17 0.09 -14.49
N VAL A 99 -3.84 -0.99 -13.76
CA VAL A 99 -4.58 -1.34 -12.52
C VAL A 99 -4.33 -0.30 -11.43
N ALA A 100 -3.09 0.12 -11.23
CA ALA A 100 -2.76 1.16 -10.25
C ALA A 100 -3.41 2.51 -10.59
N ALA A 101 -3.46 2.89 -11.88
CA ALA A 101 -4.20 4.06 -12.35
C ALA A 101 -5.71 3.93 -12.08
N ALA A 102 -6.29 2.75 -12.32
CA ALA A 102 -7.69 2.48 -12.01
C ALA A 102 -7.97 2.58 -10.51
N PHE A 103 -7.10 2.04 -9.65
CA PHE A 103 -7.22 2.16 -8.19
C PHE A 103 -7.17 3.61 -7.74
N LEU A 104 -6.20 4.39 -8.27
CA LEU A 104 -6.10 5.81 -7.96
C LEU A 104 -7.34 6.59 -8.41
N ALA A 105 -7.81 6.34 -9.63
CA ALA A 105 -9.01 6.99 -10.17
C ALA A 105 -10.26 6.64 -9.34
N VAL A 106 -10.53 5.35 -9.12
CA VAL A 106 -11.68 4.89 -8.33
C VAL A 106 -11.61 5.41 -6.89
N GLY A 107 -10.43 5.38 -6.26
CA GLY A 107 -10.23 5.92 -4.93
C GLY A 107 -10.53 7.42 -4.86
N CYS A 108 -9.95 8.22 -5.75
CA CYS A 108 -10.17 9.68 -5.78
C CYS A 108 -11.61 10.06 -6.11
N PHE A 109 -12.19 9.50 -7.18
CA PHE A 109 -13.56 9.81 -7.58
C PHE A 109 -14.59 9.26 -6.60
N GLY A 110 -14.36 8.08 -6.04
CA GLY A 110 -15.20 7.48 -4.99
C GLY A 110 -15.21 8.31 -3.72
N ALA A 111 -14.03 8.69 -3.22
CA ALA A 111 -13.90 9.57 -2.05
C ALA A 111 -14.56 10.93 -2.27
N LEU A 112 -14.34 11.56 -3.43
CA LEU A 112 -14.94 12.85 -3.77
C LEU A 112 -16.47 12.75 -3.89
N GLY A 113 -16.98 11.71 -4.54
CA GLY A 113 -18.41 11.47 -4.70
C GLY A 113 -19.11 11.21 -3.36
N LEU A 114 -18.49 10.40 -2.50
CA LEU A 114 -18.99 10.13 -1.15
C LEU A 114 -19.02 11.41 -0.30
N ALA A 115 -17.89 12.14 -0.24
CA ALA A 115 -17.77 13.38 0.51
C ALA A 115 -18.74 14.45 0.02
N GLY A 116 -18.87 14.63 -1.30
CA GLY A 116 -19.80 15.60 -1.89
C GLY A 116 -21.26 15.28 -1.60
N LYS A 117 -21.66 14.01 -1.71
CA LYS A 117 -23.02 13.56 -1.41
C LYS A 117 -23.39 13.78 0.07
N ASP A 118 -22.49 13.46 0.99
CA ASP A 118 -22.76 13.65 2.42
C ASP A 118 -22.71 15.14 2.79
N LEU A 119 -21.72 15.88 2.28
CA LEU A 119 -21.55 17.29 2.58
C LEU A 119 -22.74 18.14 2.09
N THR A 120 -23.29 17.85 0.91
CA THR A 120 -24.50 18.54 0.40
C THR A 120 -25.71 18.33 1.31
N ARG A 121 -25.91 17.10 1.83
CA ARG A 121 -26.99 16.81 2.79
C ARG A 121 -26.75 17.48 4.13
N TRP A 122 -25.51 17.43 4.63
CA TRP A 122 -25.14 18.04 5.90
C TRP A 122 -25.29 19.57 5.87
N CYS A 123 -24.83 20.26 4.81
CA CYS A 123 -24.98 21.70 4.68
C CYS A 123 -26.45 22.16 4.63
N GLN A 124 -27.37 21.31 4.16
CA GLN A 124 -28.81 21.60 4.17
C GLN A 124 -29.45 21.42 5.56
N SER A 125 -28.82 20.64 6.45
CA SER A 125 -29.36 20.31 7.77
C SER A 125 -28.75 21.12 8.93
N VAL A 126 -27.63 21.81 8.71
CA VAL A 126 -26.93 22.60 9.74
C VAL A 126 -27.07 24.10 9.52
N SER A 127 -26.95 24.89 10.58
CA SER A 127 -26.95 26.35 10.51
C SER A 127 -25.71 26.88 9.75
N VAL A 128 -25.78 28.11 9.25
CA VAL A 128 -24.70 28.73 8.45
C VAL A 128 -23.42 28.90 9.29
N GLU A 129 -23.57 29.17 10.59
CA GLU A 129 -22.46 29.32 11.52
C GLU A 129 -21.65 28.03 11.69
N ASP A 130 -22.30 26.87 11.59
CA ASP A 130 -21.67 25.57 11.72
C ASP A 130 -21.05 25.06 10.41
N GLN A 131 -21.39 25.64 9.26
CA GLN A 131 -20.84 25.24 7.96
C GLN A 131 -19.33 25.42 7.86
N GLN A 132 -18.72 26.26 8.70
CA GLN A 132 -17.26 26.39 8.80
C GLN A 132 -16.53 25.07 9.16
N TYR A 133 -17.24 24.11 9.77
CA TYR A 133 -16.68 22.80 10.13
C TYR A 133 -16.68 21.78 8.98
N TRP A 134 -17.01 22.20 7.75
CA TRP A 134 -17.05 21.29 6.59
C TRP A 134 -15.76 20.48 6.35
N PRO A 135 -14.52 20.99 6.59
CA PRO A 135 -13.32 20.17 6.37
C PRO A 135 -13.22 19.02 7.38
N LYS A 136 -13.64 19.27 8.64
CA LYS A 136 -13.70 18.23 9.67
C LYS A 136 -14.75 17.17 9.30
N ARG A 137 -15.89 17.59 8.75
CA ARG A 137 -16.92 16.67 8.26
C ARG A 137 -16.40 15.79 7.12
N VAL A 138 -15.69 16.36 6.14
CA VAL A 138 -15.06 15.58 5.06
C VAL A 138 -14.07 14.57 5.62
N GLY A 139 -13.18 15.00 6.52
CA GLY A 139 -12.24 14.09 7.20
C GLY A 139 -12.95 12.97 7.95
N TYR A 140 -14.01 13.29 8.69
CA TYR A 140 -14.86 12.32 9.39
C TYR A 140 -15.47 11.29 8.45
N ILE A 141 -16.10 11.71 7.35
CA ILE A 141 -16.75 10.79 6.38
C ILE A 141 -15.72 9.83 5.78
N LEU A 142 -14.56 10.37 5.38
CA LEU A 142 -13.51 9.56 4.76
C LEU A 142 -12.88 8.58 5.76
N ALA A 143 -12.69 9.00 7.01
CA ALA A 143 -12.15 8.15 8.07
C ALA A 143 -13.15 7.11 8.59
N THR A 144 -14.46 7.38 8.55
CA THR A 144 -15.49 6.44 9.04
C THR A 144 -16.06 5.54 7.96
N SER A 145 -15.73 5.78 6.68
CA SER A 145 -16.17 4.94 5.57
C SER A 145 -15.22 3.74 5.39
N THR A 146 -15.39 2.73 6.23
CA THR A 146 -14.56 1.51 6.18
C THR A 146 -15.07 0.45 5.22
N ASP A 147 -16.34 0.54 4.78
CA ASP A 147 -16.96 -0.42 3.86
C ASP A 147 -16.41 -0.29 2.43
N LEU A 148 -16.01 0.92 2.04
CA LEU A 148 -15.49 1.23 0.72
C LEU A 148 -14.12 1.89 0.90
N PRO A 149 -13.00 1.16 0.71
CA PRO A 149 -11.66 1.61 1.08
C PRO A 149 -11.08 2.58 0.03
N PHE A 150 -11.79 3.68 -0.23
CA PHE A 150 -11.44 4.63 -1.29
C PHE A 150 -10.11 5.33 -1.02
N VAL A 151 -9.83 5.66 0.24
CA VAL A 151 -8.56 6.27 0.66
C VAL A 151 -7.41 5.29 0.43
N GLU A 152 -7.60 4.03 0.80
CA GLU A 152 -6.58 2.98 0.67
C GLU A 152 -6.38 2.58 -0.78
N LEU A 153 -7.43 2.58 -1.59
CA LEU A 153 -7.35 2.41 -3.05
C LEU A 153 -6.53 3.53 -3.69
N ALA A 154 -6.77 4.79 -3.29
CA ALA A 154 -5.99 5.93 -3.80
C ALA A 154 -4.51 5.81 -3.44
N ILE A 155 -4.21 5.52 -2.16
CA ILE A 155 -2.83 5.34 -1.68
C ILE A 155 -2.14 4.16 -2.39
N SER A 156 -2.82 3.00 -2.47
CA SER A 156 -2.27 1.80 -3.11
C SER A 156 -2.06 2.01 -4.62
N GLY A 157 -2.97 2.71 -5.28
CA GLY A 157 -2.84 3.10 -6.68
C GLY A 157 -1.66 4.03 -6.91
N LEU A 158 -1.47 5.04 -6.05
CA LEU A 158 -0.30 5.93 -6.12
C LEU A 158 1.01 5.15 -5.97
N ILE A 159 1.10 4.27 -4.95
CA ILE A 159 2.27 3.42 -4.74
C ILE A 159 2.53 2.53 -5.95
N GLY A 160 1.50 1.88 -6.50
CA GLY A 160 1.62 1.04 -7.70
C GLY A 160 2.12 1.80 -8.93
N LEU A 161 1.70 3.06 -9.11
CA LEU A 161 2.19 3.92 -10.20
C LEU A 161 3.65 4.32 -10.01
N LEU A 162 4.06 4.64 -8.78
CA LEU A 162 5.45 4.96 -8.44
C LEU A 162 6.38 3.75 -8.63
N VAL A 163 5.93 2.56 -8.25
CA VAL A 163 6.68 1.31 -8.48
C VAL A 163 6.73 0.96 -9.98
N GLY A 164 5.62 1.15 -10.70
CA GLY A 164 5.54 0.86 -12.13
C GLY A 164 6.34 1.81 -13.03
N SER A 165 6.59 3.05 -12.61
CA SER A 165 7.38 4.01 -13.38
C SER A 165 8.88 3.68 -13.37
N GLN A 166 9.40 3.14 -12.27
CA GLN A 166 10.80 2.73 -12.14
C GLN A 166 11.19 1.62 -13.12
N LEU A 167 10.26 0.73 -13.47
CA LEU A 167 10.49 -0.36 -14.42
C LEU A 167 10.65 0.13 -15.86
N GLY A 168 9.98 1.22 -16.25
CA GLY A 168 10.02 1.74 -17.62
C GLY A 168 11.31 2.48 -17.98
N SER A 169 12.06 2.99 -16.99
CA SER A 169 13.30 3.73 -17.22
C SER A 169 14.48 2.84 -17.62
N GLY A 170 14.43 1.53 -17.34
CA GLY A 170 15.54 0.61 -17.63
C GLY A 170 15.65 0.14 -19.08
N GLU A 171 14.52 0.00 -19.80
CA GLU A 171 14.52 -0.57 -21.17
C GLU A 171 14.98 0.41 -22.27
N SER A 172 14.93 1.72 -22.02
CA SER A 172 15.24 2.72 -23.07
C SER A 172 16.75 2.93 -23.33
N GLY A 173 17.63 2.30 -22.54
CA GLY A 173 19.09 2.52 -22.61
C GLY A 173 19.89 1.50 -23.44
N GLY A 174 19.30 0.35 -23.82
CA GLY A 174 20.09 -0.80 -24.29
C GLY A 174 20.32 -0.92 -25.80
N CYS A 175 19.52 -0.27 -26.66
CA CYS A 175 19.44 -0.64 -28.08
C CYS A 175 19.91 0.45 -29.06
N LYS A 176 20.90 1.27 -28.68
CA LYS A 176 21.40 2.37 -29.54
C LYS A 176 22.83 2.23 -30.10
N ASN A 177 23.55 1.13 -29.84
CA ASN A 177 24.99 1.06 -30.17
C ASN A 177 25.42 0.09 -31.29
N GLU A 178 24.54 -0.57 -32.03
CA GLU A 178 24.94 -1.52 -33.09
C GLU A 178 24.54 -1.13 -34.52
N SER A 179 24.55 0.16 -34.87
CA SER A 179 24.32 0.56 -36.28
C SER A 179 25.25 1.67 -36.76
N LYS A 180 26.56 1.48 -36.55
CA LYS A 180 27.63 2.19 -37.28
C LYS A 180 28.83 1.26 -37.47
N ALA A 181 28.68 0.26 -38.34
CA ALA A 181 29.80 -0.47 -38.90
C ALA A 181 29.40 -1.08 -40.26
N SER A 182 29.24 -0.24 -41.29
CA SER A 182 29.40 -0.58 -42.71
C SER A 182 29.43 0.70 -43.53
#